data_AF-A0A523XKG5-F1
#
_entry.id   AF-A0A523XKG5-F1
#
_cell.length_a   1.000
_cell.length_b   1.000
_cell.length_c   1.000
_cell.angle_alpha   90.00
_cell.angle_beta   90.00
_cell.angle_gamma   90.00
#
_symmetry.space_group_name_H-M   'P 1'
#
loop_
_entity.id
_entity.type
_entity.pdbx_description
1 polymer ?
#
loop_
_entity_poly.entity_id
_entity_poly.type
_entity_poly.pdbx_seq_one_letter_code
_entity_poly.pdbx_strand_id
1 'polypeptide(L)'
;MPKKVLLLIVLPLLLLSGCKRDTVAPKVISTNPQNGLTNVSPSMTEISVTFNEPMMDKSWSWCYEGGKNFPETTGDAYYTENNTKNVLPVKLEPNTEYLIWINLPDFDNFKDKSGNPVEPYKFTFKTGELPKPE
;
A
#
# COMPACT_ATOMS: atom_id res chain seq x y z
N MET A 1 -47.31 3.45 59.84
CA MET A 1 -46.86 4.53 58.93
C MET A 1 -45.66 4.03 58.14
N PRO A 2 -45.70 3.90 56.80
CA PRO A 2 -44.55 3.41 56.04
C PRO A 2 -43.57 4.55 55.76
N LYS A 3 -42.29 4.37 56.14
CA LYS A 3 -41.21 5.26 55.71
C LYS A 3 -40.83 4.88 54.28
N LYS A 4 -41.09 5.79 53.34
CA LYS A 4 -40.70 5.68 51.93
C LYS A 4 -39.17 5.70 51.85
N VAL A 5 -38.57 4.61 51.35
CA VAL A 5 -37.14 4.57 51.00
C VAL A 5 -37.04 5.03 49.54
N LEU A 6 -36.37 6.16 49.31
CA LEU A 6 -36.07 6.65 47.97
C LEU A 6 -34.82 5.92 47.46
N LEU A 7 -35.01 5.01 46.50
CA LEU A 7 -33.93 4.30 45.84
C LEU A 7 -33.39 5.17 44.69
N LEU A 8 -32.25 5.85 44.91
CA LEU A 8 -31.49 6.49 43.83
C LEU A 8 -30.61 5.44 43.15
N ILE A 9 -31.11 4.85 42.06
CA ILE A 9 -30.29 4.05 41.15
C ILE A 9 -29.55 5.03 40.25
N VAL A 10 -28.27 5.28 40.54
CA VAL A 10 -27.38 5.96 39.60
C VAL A 10 -26.95 4.92 38.56
N LEU A 11 -27.66 4.89 37.44
CA LEU A 11 -27.31 4.01 36.32
C LEU A 11 -26.00 4.54 35.71
N PRO A 12 -24.89 3.79 35.71
CA PRO A 12 -23.71 4.22 34.97
C PRO A 12 -24.07 4.18 33.50
N LEU A 13 -24.17 5.35 32.88
CA LEU A 13 -24.32 5.46 31.43
C LEU A 13 -23.01 4.98 30.81
N LEU A 14 -22.94 3.68 30.50
CA LEU A 14 -21.87 3.12 29.68
C LEU A 14 -21.95 3.81 28.31
N LEU A 15 -21.11 4.81 28.09
CA LEU A 15 -20.83 5.33 26.77
C LEU A 15 -20.03 4.24 26.04
N LEU A 16 -20.74 3.26 25.48
CA LEU A 16 -20.21 2.43 24.41
C LEU A 16 -20.07 3.34 23.19
N SER A 17 -19.02 4.16 23.17
CA SER A 17 -18.56 4.82 21.96
C SER A 17 -18.11 3.73 21.01
N GLY A 18 -19.06 3.17 20.26
CA GLY A 18 -18.78 2.34 19.11
C GLY A 18 -18.12 3.22 18.06
N CYS A 19 -16.79 3.35 18.13
CA CYS A 19 -16.03 3.87 17.02
C CYS A 19 -16.28 2.91 15.86
N LYS A 20 -17.06 3.36 14.86
CA LYS A 20 -17.37 2.58 13.67
C LYS A 20 -16.03 2.27 13.00
N ARG A 21 -15.63 0.99 13.00
CA ARG A 21 -14.39 0.58 12.30
C ARG A 21 -14.56 0.87 10.82
N ASP A 22 -13.50 1.40 10.22
CA ASP A 22 -13.42 1.46 8.77
C ASP A 22 -13.35 0.04 8.22
N THR A 23 -14.11 -0.20 7.15
CA THR A 23 -14.20 -1.49 6.46
C THR A 23 -14.02 -1.32 4.95
N VAL A 24 -13.73 -0.09 4.48
CA VAL A 24 -13.53 0.20 3.08
C VAL A 24 -12.08 -0.06 2.74
N ALA A 25 -11.84 -0.89 1.73
CA ALA A 25 -10.49 -1.16 1.27
C ALA A 25 -9.89 0.04 0.52
N PRO A 26 -8.60 0.34 0.76
CA PRO A 26 -7.85 1.28 -0.07
C PRO A 26 -7.71 0.78 -1.51
N LYS A 27 -7.49 1.72 -2.43
CA LYS A 27 -7.34 1.48 -3.87
C LYS A 27 -6.06 2.11 -4.38
N VAL A 28 -5.38 1.40 -5.28
CA VAL A 28 -4.31 1.97 -6.10
C VAL A 28 -4.92 3.03 -7.04
N ILE A 29 -4.38 4.25 -7.02
CA ILE A 29 -4.79 5.34 -7.92
C ILE A 29 -3.74 5.64 -8.98
N SER A 30 -2.46 5.36 -8.72
CA SER A 30 -1.39 5.47 -9.70
C SER A 30 -0.17 4.63 -9.32
N THR A 31 0.66 4.35 -10.32
CA THR A 31 1.99 3.77 -10.16
C THR A 31 3.00 4.64 -10.89
N ASN A 32 4.25 4.61 -10.46
CA ASN A 32 5.39 5.12 -11.21
C ASN A 32 6.46 4.04 -11.28
N PRO A 33 6.83 3.54 -12.48
CA PRO A 33 6.24 3.84 -13.78
C PRO A 33 4.73 3.59 -13.87
N GLN A 34 4.05 4.34 -14.75
CA GLN A 34 2.64 4.09 -15.05
C GLN A 34 2.48 2.66 -15.59
N ASN A 35 1.41 1.96 -15.20
CA ASN A 35 1.10 0.63 -15.71
C ASN A 35 1.04 0.62 -17.25
N GLY A 36 1.76 -0.32 -17.86
CA GLY A 36 1.91 -0.48 -19.30
C GLY A 36 2.92 0.48 -19.96
N LEU A 37 3.61 1.34 -19.20
CA LEU A 37 4.56 2.29 -19.77
C LEU A 37 5.77 1.57 -20.39
N THR A 38 6.11 1.96 -21.61
CA THR A 38 7.30 1.49 -22.33
C THR A 38 8.36 2.57 -22.37
N ASN A 39 9.61 2.19 -22.70
CA ASN A 39 10.76 3.09 -22.77
C ASN A 39 11.05 3.81 -21.45
N VAL A 40 10.79 3.15 -20.31
CA VAL A 40 11.21 3.63 -19.00
C VAL A 40 12.73 3.73 -18.98
N SER A 41 13.27 4.80 -18.42
CA SER A 41 14.73 4.92 -18.31
C SER A 41 15.26 3.80 -17.38
N PRO A 42 16.23 2.99 -17.82
CA PRO A 42 16.89 2.03 -16.92
C PRO A 42 17.73 2.72 -15.84
N SER A 43 17.95 4.04 -15.92
CA SER A 43 18.58 4.82 -14.85
C SER A 43 17.64 5.20 -13.71
N MET A 44 16.34 4.91 -13.81
CA MET A 44 15.40 5.11 -12.70
C MET A 44 15.75 4.20 -11.53
N THR A 45 15.80 4.78 -10.33
CA THR A 45 16.27 4.10 -9.10
C THR A 45 15.14 3.73 -8.14
N GLU A 46 13.90 4.06 -8.48
CA GLU A 46 12.74 3.86 -7.60
C GLU A 46 11.49 3.53 -8.42
N ILE A 47 10.66 2.62 -7.90
CA ILE A 47 9.27 2.48 -8.32
C ILE A 47 8.35 2.89 -7.17
N SER A 48 7.11 3.25 -7.47
CA SER A 48 6.15 3.62 -6.42
C SER A 48 4.71 3.30 -6.79
N VAL A 49 3.88 3.20 -5.74
CA VAL A 49 2.44 3.07 -5.82
C VAL A 49 1.80 4.15 -4.94
N THR A 50 0.76 4.80 -5.45
CA THR A 50 -0.05 5.77 -4.69
C THR A 50 -1.45 5.22 -4.49
N PHE A 51 -1.95 5.38 -3.27
CA PHE A 51 -3.27 4.98 -2.80
C PHE A 51 -4.20 6.19 -2.61
N ASN A 52 -5.50 5.95 -2.60
CA ASN A 52 -6.52 6.97 -2.37
C ASN A 52 -6.62 7.43 -0.90
N GLU A 53 -5.90 6.79 0.02
CA GLU A 53 -5.96 7.08 1.45
C GLU A 53 -4.65 6.72 2.19
N PRO A 54 -4.44 7.23 3.42
CA PRO A 54 -3.25 6.93 4.21
C PRO A 54 -3.16 5.46 4.65
N MET A 55 -2.05 4.82 4.32
CA MET A 55 -1.80 3.41 4.63
C MET A 55 -1.15 3.19 6.00
N MET A 56 -1.19 1.95 6.47
CA MET A 56 -0.41 1.52 7.64
C MET A 56 1.09 1.61 7.34
N ASP A 57 1.83 2.36 8.16
CA ASP A 57 3.28 2.45 8.02
C ASP A 57 3.95 1.09 8.26
N LYS A 58 5.13 0.87 7.66
CA LYS A 58 5.89 -0.39 7.79
C LYS A 58 5.11 -1.65 7.39
N SER A 59 4.12 -1.50 6.51
CA SER A 59 3.29 -2.59 5.98
C SER A 59 3.19 -2.47 4.45
N TRP A 60 3.70 -3.49 3.75
CA TRP A 60 3.66 -3.62 2.29
C TRP A 60 3.90 -5.05 1.83
N SER A 61 3.30 -5.41 0.70
CA SER A 61 3.59 -6.65 -0.04
C SER A 61 3.86 -6.29 -1.50
N TRP A 62 5.12 -5.99 -1.79
CA TRP A 62 5.65 -5.91 -3.16
C TRP A 62 5.91 -7.33 -3.65
N CYS A 63 5.05 -7.82 -4.53
CA CYS A 63 4.99 -9.22 -4.93
C CYS A 63 5.39 -9.41 -6.41
N TYR A 64 5.68 -10.66 -6.77
CA TYR A 64 6.03 -11.07 -8.12
C TYR A 64 5.41 -12.42 -8.46
N GLU A 65 5.29 -12.70 -9.76
CA GLU A 65 4.85 -14.00 -10.28
C GLU A 65 6.02 -14.67 -11.01
N GLY A 66 6.40 -15.88 -10.60
CA GLY A 66 7.46 -16.65 -11.26
C GLY A 66 8.89 -16.09 -11.13
N GLY A 67 9.10 -15.01 -10.36
CA GLY A 67 10.40 -14.50 -9.91
C GLY A 67 11.30 -13.81 -10.95
N LYS A 68 11.07 -14.02 -12.25
CA LYS A 68 12.01 -13.60 -13.30
C LYS A 68 11.93 -12.12 -13.70
N ASN A 69 10.82 -11.44 -13.38
CA ASN A 69 10.53 -10.10 -13.89
C ASN A 69 10.30 -9.08 -12.76
N PHE A 70 10.91 -9.29 -11.59
CA PHE A 70 10.91 -8.33 -10.49
C PHE A 70 12.28 -7.66 -10.38
N PRO A 71 12.37 -6.34 -10.17
CA PRO A 71 13.66 -5.66 -10.09
C PRO A 71 14.42 -6.03 -8.82
N GLU A 72 15.75 -5.95 -8.88
CA GLU A 72 16.58 -6.00 -7.68
C GLU A 72 16.21 -4.82 -6.78
N THR A 73 15.93 -5.09 -5.50
CA THR A 73 15.66 -4.05 -4.51
C THR A 73 16.96 -3.55 -3.90
N THR A 74 17.17 -2.24 -3.88
CA THR A 74 18.42 -1.62 -3.39
C THR A 74 18.27 -1.01 -1.99
N GLY A 75 17.09 -1.13 -1.39
CA GLY A 75 16.79 -0.67 -0.04
C GLY A 75 15.37 -1.07 0.39
N ASP A 76 15.03 -0.72 1.62
CA ASP A 76 13.69 -0.96 2.15
C ASP A 76 12.66 -0.03 1.51
N ALA A 77 11.44 -0.54 1.31
CA ALA A 77 10.32 0.31 0.93
C ALA A 77 9.94 1.27 2.07
N TYR A 78 9.39 2.42 1.70
CA TYR A 78 9.00 3.45 2.66
C TYR A 78 7.81 4.26 2.15
N TYR A 79 7.06 4.85 3.09
CA TYR A 79 5.96 5.74 2.75
C TYR A 79 6.40 7.20 2.67
N THR A 80 5.76 7.93 1.74
CA THR A 80 5.82 9.38 1.57
C THR A 80 4.40 9.94 1.44
N GLU A 81 4.25 11.26 1.27
CA GLU A 81 2.96 11.91 1.02
C GLU A 81 1.89 11.58 2.10
N ASN A 82 2.25 11.68 3.38
CA ASN A 82 1.35 11.36 4.49
C ASN A 82 0.78 9.93 4.42
N ASN A 83 1.65 8.97 4.06
CA ASN A 83 1.37 7.54 3.93
C ASN A 83 0.45 7.16 2.76
N THR A 84 0.23 8.04 1.79
CA THR A 84 -0.54 7.67 0.59
C THR A 84 0.32 7.10 -0.51
N LYS A 85 1.65 7.27 -0.46
CA LYS A 85 2.56 6.77 -1.51
C LYS A 85 3.65 5.89 -0.92
N ASN A 86 3.77 4.66 -1.39
CA ASN A 86 4.86 3.76 -1.03
C ASN A 86 5.91 3.74 -2.16
N VAL A 87 7.18 3.90 -1.80
CA VAL A 87 8.33 3.93 -2.70
C VAL A 87 9.18 2.70 -2.42
N LEU A 88 9.62 2.01 -3.47
CA LEU A 88 10.56 0.90 -3.41
C LEU A 88 11.83 1.27 -4.20
N PRO A 89 12.98 1.42 -3.53
CA PRO A 89 14.28 1.56 -4.20
C PRO A 89 14.62 0.30 -5.00
N VAL A 90 14.99 0.49 -6.26
CA VAL A 90 15.26 -0.60 -7.20
C VAL A 90 16.46 -0.32 -8.09
N LYS A 91 16.97 -1.38 -8.72
CA LYS A 91 17.85 -1.29 -9.87
C LYS A 91 17.13 -1.90 -11.09
N LEU A 92 17.09 -1.13 -12.17
CA LEU A 92 16.49 -1.55 -13.44
C LEU A 92 17.56 -1.92 -14.45
N GLU A 93 17.31 -3.00 -15.19
CA GLU A 93 18.12 -3.45 -16.31
C GLU A 93 17.52 -2.88 -17.61
N PRO A 94 18.35 -2.54 -18.62
CA PRO A 94 17.87 -2.09 -19.92
C PRO A 94 17.06 -3.16 -20.64
N ASN A 95 16.18 -2.74 -21.55
CA ASN A 95 15.41 -3.62 -22.44
C ASN A 95 14.65 -4.75 -21.71
N THR A 96 14.23 -4.52 -20.46
CA THR A 96 13.64 -5.52 -19.58
C THR A 96 12.18 -5.20 -19.30
N GLU A 97 11.33 -6.22 -19.35
CA GLU A 97 9.93 -6.12 -18.92
C GLU A 97 9.81 -6.51 -17.45
N TYR A 98 9.23 -5.63 -16.66
CA TYR A 98 8.95 -5.84 -15.25
C TYR A 98 7.47 -6.09 -15.01
N LEU A 99 7.17 -7.00 -14.09
CA LEU A 99 5.82 -7.35 -13.65
C LEU A 99 5.81 -7.36 -12.13
N ILE A 100 5.02 -6.46 -11.56
CA ILE A 100 4.91 -6.26 -10.12
C ILE A 100 3.45 -6.38 -9.70
N TRP A 101 3.27 -7.01 -8.54
CA TRP A 101 2.00 -7.09 -7.84
C TRP A 101 2.03 -6.25 -6.57
N ILE A 102 0.98 -5.47 -6.36
CA ILE A 102 0.61 -4.84 -5.09
C ILE A 102 -0.37 -5.79 -4.43
N ASN A 103 0.09 -6.47 -3.38
CA ASN A 103 -0.57 -7.62 -2.77
C ASN A 103 -0.79 -8.81 -3.75
N LEU A 104 -0.99 -9.98 -3.17
CA LEU A 104 -1.46 -11.22 -3.81
C LEU A 104 -2.47 -11.87 -2.84
N PRO A 105 -3.25 -12.89 -3.26
CA PRO A 105 -4.23 -13.53 -2.38
C PRO A 105 -3.68 -13.97 -1.01
N ASP A 106 -2.43 -14.43 -0.96
CA ASP A 106 -1.76 -14.86 0.28
C ASP A 106 -0.85 -13.79 0.91
N PHE A 107 -0.79 -12.59 0.32
CA PHE A 107 0.12 -11.51 0.73
C PHE A 107 -0.60 -10.16 0.72
N ASP A 108 -1.06 -9.68 1.88
CA ASP A 108 -2.02 -8.57 1.99
C ASP A 108 -1.48 -7.33 2.75
N ASN A 109 -0.16 -7.14 2.78
CA ASN A 109 0.44 -6.15 3.67
C ASN A 109 0.34 -4.70 3.21
N PHE A 110 -0.03 -4.41 1.97
CA PHE A 110 -0.60 -3.10 1.67
C PHE A 110 -2.02 -3.03 2.24
N LYS A 111 -2.16 -2.42 3.41
CA LYS A 111 -3.44 -2.23 4.11
C LYS A 111 -3.53 -0.85 4.75
N ASP A 112 -4.75 -0.35 4.92
CA ASP A 112 -5.00 0.92 5.60
C ASP A 112 -4.71 0.83 7.11
N LYS A 113 -4.87 1.94 7.82
CA LYS A 113 -4.67 2.00 9.28
C LYS A 113 -5.67 1.18 10.09
N SER A 114 -6.79 0.78 9.49
CA SER A 114 -7.82 -0.07 10.09
C SER A 114 -7.61 -1.56 9.79
N GLY A 115 -6.65 -1.89 8.93
CA GLY A 115 -6.30 -3.25 8.53
C GLY A 115 -7.01 -3.75 7.28
N ASN A 116 -7.71 -2.89 6.53
CA ASN A 116 -8.35 -3.29 5.27
C ASN A 116 -7.29 -3.39 4.16
N PRO A 117 -7.10 -4.55 3.52
CA PRO A 117 -6.07 -4.72 2.51
C PRO A 117 -6.50 -4.14 1.16
N VAL A 118 -5.53 -3.67 0.38
CA VAL A 118 -5.71 -3.37 -1.05
C VAL A 118 -5.97 -4.68 -1.79
N GLU A 119 -6.98 -4.69 -2.66
CA GLU A 119 -7.21 -5.81 -3.60
C GLU A 119 -5.98 -6.04 -4.49
N PRO A 120 -5.63 -7.30 -4.84
CA PRO A 120 -4.47 -7.57 -5.69
C PRO A 120 -4.47 -6.74 -6.97
N TYR A 121 -3.40 -5.97 -7.19
CA TYR A 121 -3.25 -5.09 -8.32
C TYR A 121 -1.93 -5.35 -9.05
N LYS A 122 -2.00 -5.65 -10.35
CA LYS A 122 -0.83 -5.87 -11.20
C LYS A 122 -0.50 -4.63 -12.00
N PHE A 123 0.78 -4.27 -12.04
CA PHE A 123 1.30 -3.37 -13.06
C PHE A 123 2.57 -3.91 -13.73
N THR A 124 2.72 -3.51 -14.99
CA THR A 124 3.90 -3.84 -15.80
C THR A 124 4.51 -2.58 -16.38
N PHE A 125 5.79 -2.62 -16.70
CA PHE A 125 6.45 -1.60 -17.51
C PHE A 125 7.67 -2.20 -18.22
N LYS A 126 8.15 -1.52 -19.27
CA LYS A 126 9.33 -1.95 -20.03
C LYS A 126 10.37 -0.85 -20.09
N THR A 127 11.61 -1.17 -19.71
CA THR A 127 12.73 -0.25 -19.86
C THR A 127 13.21 -0.16 -21.30
N GLY A 128 13.70 1.01 -21.68
CA GLY A 128 14.39 1.24 -22.94
C GLY A 128 15.86 0.82 -22.88
N GLU A 129 16.62 1.26 -23.88
CA GLU A 129 18.08 1.12 -23.90
C GLU A 129 18.73 1.99 -22.81
N LEU A 130 19.92 1.59 -22.37
CA LEU A 130 20.77 2.46 -21.54
C LEU A 130 21.12 3.72 -22.33
N PRO A 131 20.94 4.93 -21.76
CA PRO A 131 21.46 6.14 -22.36
C PRO A 131 22.97 6.00 -22.57
N LYS A 132 23.46 6.37 -23.76
CA LYS A 132 24.91 6.47 -23.98
C LYS A 132 25.42 7.63 -23.12
N PRO A 133 26.53 7.47 -22.37
CA PRO A 133 27.17 8.60 -21.73
C PRO A 133 27.58 9.62 -22.80
N GLU A 134 27.28 10.90 -22.55
CA GLU A 134 27.72 12.04 -23.37
C GLU A 134 29.24 12.25 -23.27
#